data_AF-A0A920LC75-F1
#
_entry.id   AF-A0A920LC75-F1
#
_cell.length_a   1.000
_cell.length_b   1.000
_cell.length_c   1.000
_cell.angle_alpha   90.00
_cell.angle_beta   90.00
_cell.angle_gamma   90.00
#
_symmetry.space_group_name_H-M   'P 1'
#
loop_
_entity.id
_entity.type
_entity.pdbx_description
1 polymer ?
#
loop_
_entity_poly.entity_id
_entity_poly.type
_entity_poly.pdbx_seq_one_letter_code
_entity_poly.pdbx_strand_id
1 'polypeptide(L)'
;MSLGDISIQSFGSKRDILIRVQRQEGDETAQIAAIQRITETLGENFDIRRTEFVGPTIGAELAEKGMLAVGCALLAIMIYIWFRFEWQFSIAAVIALGHDVISTVGLFALASFEFNLATVAAILTIAGYSINDTVVVFDRRPRKPA
;
A
#
# COMPACT_ATOMS: atom_id res chain seq x y z
N MET A 1 28.56 -10.61 11.42
CA MET A 1 28.08 -9.22 11.32
C MET A 1 27.14 -9.16 10.12
N SER A 2 25.83 -9.23 10.30
CA SER A 2 24.87 -8.98 9.21
C SER A 2 23.52 -8.64 9.83
N LEU A 3 23.34 -7.36 10.19
CA LEU A 3 22.06 -6.85 10.68
C LEU A 3 21.13 -6.44 9.50
N GLY A 4 21.44 -6.88 8.28
CA GLY A 4 20.72 -6.45 7.07
C GLY A 4 20.91 -4.95 6.80
N ASP A 5 19.98 -4.37 6.04
CA ASP A 5 19.97 -2.96 5.71
C ASP A 5 19.54 -2.12 6.94
N ILE A 6 20.36 -1.13 7.30
CA ILE A 6 20.10 -0.23 8.43
C ILE A 6 19.93 1.17 7.86
N SER A 7 18.72 1.71 7.96
CA SER A 7 18.40 3.07 7.53
C SER A 7 18.30 3.98 8.74
N ILE A 8 19.07 5.07 8.72
CA ILE A 8 19.09 6.07 9.79
C ILE A 8 18.50 7.37 9.23
N GLN A 9 17.47 7.88 9.89
CA GLN A 9 16.78 9.11 9.48
C GLN A 9 16.62 10.05 10.69
N SER A 10 16.94 11.33 10.53
CA SER A 10 16.66 12.34 11.56
C SER A 10 15.15 12.58 11.65
N PHE A 11 14.58 12.56 12.85
CA PHE A 11 13.15 12.68 13.08
C PHE A 11 12.82 13.90 13.95
N GLY A 12 12.26 14.96 13.39
CA GLY A 12 11.84 16.14 14.15
C GLY A 12 12.98 17.10 14.53
N SER A 13 13.90 16.73 15.44
CA SER A 13 14.98 17.61 15.93
C SER A 13 16.39 17.06 15.65
N LYS A 14 17.44 17.88 15.80
CA LYS A 14 18.86 17.46 15.60
C LYS A 14 19.34 16.36 16.58
N ARG A 15 18.55 16.05 17.61
CA ARG A 15 18.87 15.05 18.65
C ARG A 15 18.02 13.79 18.58
N ASP A 16 17.03 13.77 17.69
CA ASP A 16 16.09 12.67 17.57
C ASP A 16 16.40 11.90 16.28
N ILE A 17 16.73 10.62 16.43
CA ILE A 17 17.16 9.75 15.34
C ILE A 17 16.23 8.54 15.30
N LEU A 18 15.68 8.29 14.12
CA LEU A 18 14.90 7.09 13.81
C LEU A 18 15.82 6.08 13.14
N ILE A 19 16.00 4.93 13.78
CA ILE A 19 16.81 3.82 13.28
C ILE A 19 15.85 2.73 12.83
N ARG A 20 15.86 2.42 11.53
CA ARG A 20 15.13 1.29 10.94
C ARG A 20 16.12 0.17 10.67
N VAL A 21 15.81 -1.01 11.18
CA VAL A 21 16.67 -2.19 11.05
C VAL A 21 15.87 -3.23 10.27
N GLN A 22 16.47 -3.76 9.21
CA GLN A 22 15.85 -4.84 8.45
C GLN A 22 15.59 -6.04 9.35
N ARG A 23 14.50 -6.76 9.06
CA ARG A 23 14.13 -8.00 9.73
C ARG A 23 15.33 -8.95 9.80
N GLN A 24 15.64 -9.41 11.00
CA GLN A 24 16.57 -10.53 11.18
C GLN A 24 15.83 -11.84 10.90
N GLU A 25 16.45 -12.77 10.18
CA GLU A 25 15.89 -14.11 9.99
C GLU A 25 15.79 -14.82 11.36
N GLY A 26 14.56 -15.09 11.82
CA GLY A 26 14.28 -15.70 13.12
C GLY A 26 12.92 -15.29 13.71
N ASP A 27 12.68 -15.73 14.95
CA ASP A 27 11.50 -15.41 15.77
C ASP A 27 11.68 -14.07 16.52
N GLU A 28 10.68 -13.60 17.28
CA GLU A 28 10.74 -12.33 18.05
C GLU A 28 12.02 -12.17 18.89
N THR A 29 12.56 -13.29 19.38
CA THR A 29 13.82 -13.36 20.14
C THR A 29 15.04 -12.89 19.33
N ALA A 30 15.10 -13.16 18.02
CA ALA A 30 16.17 -12.70 17.15
C ALA A 30 16.11 -11.18 16.94
N GLN A 31 14.90 -10.62 16.97
CA GLN A 31 14.66 -9.18 16.84
C GLN A 31 15.00 -8.43 18.12
N ILE A 32 14.65 -8.99 19.28
CA ILE A 32 15.05 -8.46 20.60
C ILE A 32 16.58 -8.49 20.75
N ALA A 33 17.23 -9.58 20.32
CA ALA A 33 18.69 -9.67 20.33
C ALA A 33 19.36 -8.63 19.41
N ALA A 34 18.73 -8.27 18.29
CA ALA A 34 19.22 -7.21 17.42
C ALA A 34 19.11 -5.82 18.08
N ILE A 35 18.00 -5.55 18.76
CA ILE A 35 17.80 -4.29 19.52
C ILE A 35 18.81 -4.21 20.66
N GLN A 36 19.03 -5.29 21.43
CA GLN A 36 20.05 -5.31 22.48
C GLN A 36 21.45 -5.03 21.95
N ARG A 37 21.84 -5.64 20.82
CA ARG A 37 23.15 -5.39 20.20
C ARG A 37 23.32 -3.94 19.73
N ILE A 38 22.26 -3.33 19.21
CA ILE A 38 22.27 -1.91 18.82
C ILE A 38 22.44 -1.04 20.08
N THR A 39 21.72 -1.35 21.15
CA THR A 39 21.83 -0.64 22.44
C THR A 39 23.24 -0.74 23.03
N GLU A 40 23.85 -1.93 23.01
CA GLU A 40 25.23 -2.13 23.46
C GLU A 40 26.25 -1.33 22.61
N THR A 41 25.98 -1.18 21.30
CA THR A 41 26.90 -0.47 20.38
C THR A 41 26.78 1.06 20.49
N LEU A 42 25.59 1.59 20.80
CA LEU A 42 25.36 3.03 20.95
C LEU A 42 25.80 3.60 22.33
N GLY A 43 26.04 2.76 23.33
CA GLY A 43 26.49 3.17 24.68
C GLY A 43 25.36 3.74 25.55
N GLU A 44 25.67 4.31 26.72
CA GLU A 44 24.65 4.68 27.74
C GLU A 44 24.02 6.09 27.58
N ASN A 45 24.43 6.88 26.57
CA ASN A 45 24.05 8.30 26.45
C ASN A 45 22.85 8.57 25.52
N PHE A 46 21.95 7.62 25.36
CA PHE A 46 20.74 7.81 24.55
C PHE A 46 19.49 7.32 25.30
N ASP A 47 18.38 8.00 25.05
CA ASP A 47 17.08 7.66 25.63
C ASP A 47 16.18 7.06 24.55
N ILE A 48 15.74 5.81 24.76
CA ILE A 48 14.83 5.13 23.83
C ILE A 48 13.42 5.68 24.06
N ARG A 49 13.04 6.64 23.22
CA ARG A 49 11.73 7.30 23.35
C ARG A 49 10.54 6.42 22.97
N ARG A 50 10.71 5.58 21.94
CA ARG A 50 9.65 4.70 21.43
C ARG A 50 10.24 3.61 20.55
N THR A 51 9.93 2.36 20.86
CA THR A 51 10.24 1.22 20.00
C THR A 51 8.94 0.69 19.44
N GLU A 52 8.79 0.73 18.13
CA GLU A 52 7.63 0.16 17.46
C GLU A 52 8.08 -1.07 16.69
N PHE A 53 7.56 -2.22 17.09
CA PHE A 53 7.74 -3.46 16.38
C PHE A 53 6.44 -3.80 15.67
N VAL A 54 6.45 -3.77 14.34
CA VAL A 54 5.33 -4.28 13.55
C VAL A 54 5.59 -5.76 13.29
N GLY A 55 4.88 -6.61 14.01
CA GLY A 55 5.02 -8.06 13.87
C GLY A 55 4.59 -8.55 12.47
N PRO A 56 5.24 -9.59 11.93
CA PRO A 56 4.94 -10.13 10.60
C PRO A 56 3.48 -10.55 10.44
N THR A 57 2.84 -11.00 11.52
CA THR A 57 1.43 -11.38 11.56
C THR A 57 0.51 -10.19 11.28
N ILE A 58 0.76 -9.02 11.88
CA ILE A 58 -0.07 -7.83 11.70
C ILE A 58 0.12 -7.28 10.27
N GLY A 59 1.34 -7.30 9.74
CA GLY A 59 1.63 -6.90 8.37
C GLY A 59 0.92 -7.77 7.32
N ALA A 60 0.96 -9.09 7.49
CA ALA A 60 0.28 -10.03 6.60
C ALA A 60 -1.25 -9.87 6.66
N GLU A 61 -1.81 -9.72 7.86
CA GLU A 61 -3.24 -9.51 8.05
C GLU A 61 -3.71 -8.17 7.46
N LEU A 62 -2.90 -7.11 7.58
CA LEU A 62 -3.20 -5.82 6.94
C LEU A 62 -3.17 -5.91 5.42
N ALA A 63 -2.20 -6.61 4.86
CA ALA A 63 -2.09 -6.81 3.42
C ALA A 63 -3.28 -7.60 2.87
N GLU A 64 -3.67 -8.68 3.54
CA GLU A 64 -4.83 -9.50 3.16
C GLU A 64 -6.14 -8.70 3.22
N LYS A 65 -6.38 -7.99 4.34
CA LYS A 65 -7.54 -7.11 4.51
C LYS A 65 -7.55 -5.98 3.48
N GLY A 66 -6.38 -5.42 3.16
CA GLY A 66 -6.21 -4.39 2.14
C GLY A 66 -6.59 -4.89 0.74
N MET A 67 -6.11 -6.07 0.35
CA MET A 67 -6.48 -6.69 -0.93
C MET A 67 -7.97 -6.97 -1.02
N LEU A 68 -8.59 -7.51 0.05
CA LEU A 68 -10.03 -7.72 0.10
C LEU A 68 -10.81 -6.41 -0.02
N ALA A 69 -10.38 -5.35 0.67
CA ALA A 69 -11.03 -4.03 0.59
C ALA A 69 -10.98 -3.44 -0.82
N VAL A 70 -9.82 -3.51 -1.50
CA VAL A 70 -9.68 -3.07 -2.90
C VAL A 70 -10.57 -3.89 -3.82
N GLY A 71 -10.56 -5.22 -3.70
CA GLY A 71 -11.41 -6.10 -4.50
C GLY A 71 -12.91 -5.80 -4.33
N CYS A 72 -13.36 -5.61 -3.09
CA CYS A 72 -14.74 -5.22 -2.79
C CYS A 72 -15.11 -3.85 -3.37
N ALA A 73 -14.22 -2.86 -3.28
CA ALA A 73 -14.46 -1.52 -3.84
C ALA A 73 -14.60 -1.56 -5.36
N LEU A 74 -13.71 -2.28 -6.06
CA LEU A 74 -13.76 -2.46 -7.52
C LEU A 74 -15.05 -3.16 -7.96
N LEU A 75 -15.48 -4.18 -7.22
CA LEU A 75 -16.72 -4.88 -7.50
C LEU A 75 -17.94 -3.98 -7.31
N ALA A 76 -17.97 -3.16 -6.25
CA ALA A 76 -19.03 -2.18 -6.03
C ALA A 76 -19.11 -1.13 -7.16
N ILE A 77 -17.96 -0.66 -7.64
CA ILE A 77 -17.85 0.23 -8.80
C ILE A 77 -18.41 -0.43 -10.06
N MET A 78 -18.03 -1.68 -10.34
CA MET A 78 -18.53 -2.40 -11.52
C MET A 78 -20.04 -2.54 -11.49
N ILE A 79 -20.61 -2.88 -10.33
CA ILE A 79 -22.06 -2.94 -10.13
C ILE A 79 -22.69 -1.57 -10.41
N TYR A 80 -22.12 -0.49 -9.86
CA TYR A 80 -22.63 0.86 -10.08
C TYR A 80 -22.67 1.23 -11.56
N ILE A 81 -21.57 1.00 -12.29
CA ILE A 81 -21.49 1.32 -13.72
C ILE A 81 -22.49 0.49 -14.53
N TRP A 82 -22.64 -0.80 -14.19
CA TRP A 82 -23.61 -1.69 -14.84
C TRP A 82 -25.04 -1.16 -14.74
N PHE A 83 -25.48 -0.70 -13.57
CA PHE A 83 -26.82 -0.14 -13.41
C PHE A 83 -26.96 1.27 -14.01
N ARG A 84 -25.87 2.03 -14.08
CA ARG A 84 -25.89 3.44 -14.49
C ARG A 84 -25.79 3.64 -16.01
N PHE A 85 -25.15 2.73 -16.74
CA PHE A 85 -24.85 2.85 -18.17
C PHE A 85 -25.34 1.64 -18.97
N GLU A 86 -25.49 1.80 -20.30
CA GLU A 86 -25.80 0.67 -21.17
C GLU A 86 -24.67 -0.36 -21.14
N TRP A 87 -25.03 -1.65 -21.18
CA TRP A 87 -24.13 -2.81 -21.02
C TRP A 87 -22.82 -2.71 -21.83
N GLN A 88 -22.88 -2.12 -23.02
CA GLN A 88 -21.75 -1.93 -23.92
C GLN A 88 -20.68 -1.00 -23.32
N PHE A 89 -21.09 0.05 -22.61
CA PHE A 89 -20.19 0.97 -21.92
C PHE A 89 -19.64 0.37 -20.62
N SER A 90 -20.44 -0.46 -19.95
CA SER A 90 -20.04 -1.15 -18.72
C SER A 90 -18.86 -2.10 -18.96
N ILE A 91 -18.86 -2.85 -20.07
CA ILE A 91 -17.71 -3.71 -20.44
C ILE A 91 -16.44 -2.88 -20.68
N ALA A 92 -16.56 -1.77 -21.41
CA ALA A 92 -15.40 -0.91 -21.69
C ALA A 92 -14.80 -0.32 -20.40
N ALA A 93 -15.64 0.10 -19.46
CA ALA A 93 -15.20 0.56 -18.14
C ALA A 93 -14.53 -0.54 -17.31
N VAL A 94 -15.10 -1.75 -17.32
CA VAL A 94 -14.50 -2.90 -16.59
C VAL A 94 -13.10 -3.22 -17.13
N ILE A 95 -12.92 -3.21 -18.44
CA ILE A 95 -11.62 -3.49 -19.07
C ILE A 95 -10.61 -2.39 -18.73
N ALA A 96 -10.99 -1.12 -18.85
CA ALA A 96 -10.12 0.01 -18.51
C ALA A 96 -9.70 -0.03 -17.04
N LEU A 97 -10.67 -0.23 -16.13
CA LEU A 97 -10.40 -0.30 -14.71
C LEU A 97 -9.52 -1.51 -14.33
N GLY A 98 -9.79 -2.67 -14.94
CA GLY A 98 -8.99 -3.87 -14.74
C GLY A 98 -7.54 -3.67 -15.19
N HIS A 99 -7.34 -3.03 -16.35
CA HIS A 99 -6.01 -2.68 -16.84
C HIS A 99 -5.25 -1.77 -15.86
N ASP A 100 -5.91 -0.73 -15.34
CA ASP A 100 -5.27 0.23 -14.43
C ASP A 100 -4.87 -0.42 -13.09
N VAL A 101 -5.73 -1.27 -12.54
CA VAL A 101 -5.43 -1.99 -11.29
C VAL A 101 -4.31 -3.00 -11.47
N ILE A 102 -4.36 -3.82 -12.53
CA ILE A 102 -3.31 -4.81 -12.81
C ILE A 102 -1.97 -4.13 -13.05
N SER A 103 -1.97 -3.03 -13.82
CA SER A 103 -0.75 -2.28 -14.11
C SER A 103 -0.17 -1.64 -12.85
N THR A 104 -1.03 -1.08 -11.98
CA THR A 104 -0.59 -0.47 -10.72
C THR A 104 -0.02 -1.52 -9.77
N VAL A 105 -0.73 -2.63 -9.55
CA VAL A 105 -0.26 -3.71 -8.67
C VAL A 105 1.00 -4.38 -9.24
N GLY A 106 1.04 -4.62 -10.56
CA GLY A 106 2.20 -5.18 -11.25
C GLY A 106 3.43 -4.29 -11.14
N LEU A 107 3.28 -2.98 -11.27
CA LEU A 107 4.38 -2.03 -11.09
C LEU A 107 4.92 -2.05 -9.65
N PHE A 108 4.03 -2.10 -8.65
CA PHE A 108 4.43 -2.21 -7.25
C PHE A 108 5.17 -3.53 -6.95
N ALA A 109 4.70 -4.65 -7.53
CA ALA A 109 5.35 -5.94 -7.40
C ALA A 109 6.75 -5.95 -8.05
N LEU A 110 6.91 -5.33 -9.22
CA LEU A 110 8.21 -5.21 -9.91
C LEU A 110 9.18 -4.26 -9.19
N ALA A 111 8.66 -3.17 -8.63
CA ALA A 111 9.45 -2.19 -7.88
C ALA A 111 9.83 -2.67 -6.47
N SER A 112 9.39 -3.86 -6.06
CA SER A 112 9.58 -4.41 -4.70
C SER A 112 9.10 -3.44 -3.60
N PHE A 113 8.04 -2.67 -3.89
CA PHE A 113 7.47 -1.77 -2.90
C PHE A 113 6.65 -2.55 -1.88
N GLU A 114 6.75 -2.15 -0.61
CA GLU A 114 5.97 -2.74 0.47
C GLU A 114 4.47 -2.45 0.26
N PHE A 115 3.67 -3.51 0.30
CA PHE A 115 2.23 -3.39 0.23
C PHE A 115 1.68 -3.01 1.61
N ASN A 116 1.45 -1.72 1.82
CA ASN A 116 0.96 -1.18 3.08
C ASN A 116 -0.35 -0.40 2.89
N LEU A 117 -0.87 0.17 3.99
CA LEU A 117 -2.13 0.90 3.96
C LEU A 117 -2.10 2.14 3.04
N ALA A 118 -0.94 2.80 2.92
CA ALA A 118 -0.76 3.92 2.02
C ALA A 118 -0.82 3.47 0.54
N THR A 119 -0.26 2.29 0.23
CA THR A 119 -0.37 1.67 -1.10
C THR A 119 -1.83 1.39 -1.46
N VAL A 120 -2.62 0.84 -0.52
CA VAL A 120 -4.06 0.60 -0.72
C VAL A 120 -4.81 1.90 -1.00
N ALA A 121 -4.55 2.95 -0.22
CA ALA A 121 -5.16 4.26 -0.42
C ALA A 121 -4.79 4.89 -1.78
N ALA A 122 -3.54 4.73 -2.21
CA ALA A 122 -3.08 5.19 -3.51
C ALA A 122 -3.80 4.48 -4.67
N ILE A 123 -3.92 3.14 -4.60
CA ILE A 123 -4.63 2.35 -5.62
C ILE A 123 -6.10 2.77 -5.71
N LEU A 124 -6.78 2.94 -4.57
CA LEU A 124 -8.18 3.40 -4.54
C LEU A 124 -8.34 4.80 -5.13
N THR A 125 -7.37 5.69 -4.88
CA THR A 125 -7.39 7.06 -5.42
C THR A 125 -7.24 7.06 -6.94
N ILE A 126 -6.29 6.27 -7.48
CA ILE A 126 -6.09 6.11 -8.92
C ILE A 126 -7.35 5.52 -9.57
N ALA A 127 -7.91 4.45 -8.98
CA ALA A 127 -9.14 3.84 -9.46
C ALA A 127 -10.29 4.84 -9.48
N GLY A 128 -10.46 5.65 -8.42
CA GLY A 128 -11.48 6.70 -8.35
C GLY A 128 -11.36 7.74 -9.47
N TYR A 129 -10.13 8.19 -9.77
CA TYR A 129 -9.89 9.14 -10.86
C TYR A 129 -10.15 8.52 -12.24
N SER A 130 -9.68 7.29 -12.47
CA SER A 130 -9.89 6.55 -13.72
C SER A 130 -11.39 6.35 -14.03
N ILE A 131 -12.20 6.05 -13.01
CA ILE A 131 -13.66 5.93 -13.15
C ILE A 131 -14.28 7.27 -13.46
N ASN A 132 -13.89 8.32 -12.73
CA ASN A 132 -14.41 9.66 -12.95
C ASN A 132 -14.21 10.10 -14.40
N ASP A 133 -13.01 9.89 -14.93
CA ASP A 133 -12.69 10.20 -16.33
C ASP A 133 -13.54 9.38 -17.31
N THR A 134 -13.70 8.08 -17.03
CA THR A 134 -14.55 7.17 -17.82
C THR A 134 -16.01 7.64 -17.85
N VAL A 135 -16.56 8.04 -16.70
CA VAL A 135 -17.93 8.54 -16.56
C VAL A 135 -18.13 9.84 -17.33
N VAL A 136 -17.21 10.80 -17.23
CA VAL A 136 -17.28 12.07 -17.97
C VAL A 136 -17.26 11.83 -19.48
N VAL A 137 -16.43 10.89 -19.96
CA VAL A 137 -16.37 10.53 -21.38
C VAL A 137 -17.67 9.87 -21.85
N PHE A 138 -18.27 9.00 -21.03
CA PHE A 138 -19.54 8.34 -21.36
C PHE A 138 -20.72 9.31 -21.36
N ASP A 139 -20.76 10.25 -20.42
CA ASP A 139 -21.81 11.27 -20.34
C ASP A 139 -21.74 12.27 -21.50
N ARG A 140 -20.53 12.54 -22.01
CA ARG A 140 -20.30 13.48 -23.12
C ARG A 140 -20.79 12.98 -24.49
N ARG A 141 -20.99 11.67 -24.70
CA ARG A 141 -21.49 11.16 -25.99
C ARG A 141 -23.01 11.32 -26.06
N PRO A 142 -23.55 12.21 -26.93
CA PRO A 142 -25.00 12.41 -27.02
C PRO A 142 -25.66 11.12 -27.48
N ARG A 143 -26.78 10.73 -26.86
CA ARG A 143 -27.70 9.74 -27.43
C ARG A 143 -28.00 10.17 -28.87
N LYS A 144 -27.60 9.38 -29.87
CA LYS A 144 -28.08 9.61 -31.24
C LYS A 144 -29.61 9.54 -31.20
N PRO A 145 -30.34 10.57 -31.68
CA PRO A 145 -31.78 10.43 -31.84
C PRO A 145 -32.03 9.30 -32.87
N ALA A 146 -32.94 8.40 -32.51
CA ALA A 146 -33.44 7.34 -33.37
C ALA A 146 -34.29 7.92 -34.49
#